data_AF-A0A7Y2UWG8-F1
#
_entry.id   AF-A0A7Y2UWG8-F1
#
_cell.length_a   1.000
_cell.length_b   1.000
_cell.length_c   1.000
_cell.angle_alpha   90.00
_cell.angle_beta   90.00
_cell.angle_gamma   90.00
#
_symmetry.space_group_name_H-M   'P 1'
#
loop_
_entity.id
_entity.type
_entity.pdbx_description
1 polymer ?
#
loop_
_entity_poly.entity_id
_entity_poly.type
_entity_poly.pdbx_seq_one_letter_code
_entity_poly.pdbx_strand_id
1 'polypeptide(L)'
;KYGITDMDWNLLTGNSEEVMKLANEGFNIFAASSPDVPGGFEHSGLFALVDKNGYLRSRRDAYGNPLIYYRGTIKESQVENFEGEQEQISILKEDIKKLLQE
;
A
#
# COMPACT_ATOMS: atom_id res chain seq x y z
N LYS A 1 13.29 20.46 -3.32
CA LYS A 1 12.47 19.60 -4.20
C LYS A 1 12.00 18.42 -3.35
N TYR A 2 10.69 18.33 -3.09
CA TYR A 2 9.98 17.43 -2.14
C TYR A 2 10.40 17.39 -0.66
N GLY A 3 11.60 17.83 -0.26
CA GLY A 3 11.99 17.88 1.16
C GLY A 3 12.23 16.51 1.80
N ILE A 4 12.30 15.46 0.98
CA ILE A 4 12.64 14.10 1.42
C ILE A 4 14.14 14.07 1.72
N THR A 5 14.49 13.74 2.96
CA THR A 5 15.88 13.63 3.44
C THR A 5 16.31 12.20 3.69
N ASP A 6 15.36 11.28 3.77
CA ASP A 6 15.59 9.86 4.04
C ASP A 6 15.81 9.12 2.71
N MET A 7 16.93 8.40 2.62
CA MET A 7 17.42 7.74 1.41
C MET A 7 16.72 6.40 1.14
N ASP A 8 15.93 5.88 2.08
CA ASP A 8 15.16 4.65 1.88
C ASP A 8 13.94 4.88 0.98
N TRP A 9 13.56 6.15 0.76
CA TRP A 9 12.48 6.52 -0.15
C TRP A 9 12.93 6.54 -1.61
N ASN A 10 12.40 5.59 -2.37
CA ASN A 10 12.56 5.53 -3.82
C ASN A 10 11.26 5.97 -4.49
N LEU A 11 11.29 7.09 -5.21
CA LEU A 11 10.13 7.59 -5.97
C LEU A 11 10.22 7.09 -7.41
N LEU A 12 9.27 6.23 -7.81
CA LEU A 12 9.19 5.69 -9.15
C LEU A 12 8.13 6.43 -9.98
N THR A 13 8.42 6.62 -11.26
CA THR A 13 7.48 7.15 -12.26
C THR A 13 7.85 6.56 -13.63
N GLY A 14 6.99 6.72 -14.63
CA GLY A 14 7.21 6.13 -15.95
C GLY A 14 6.10 6.48 -16.94
N ASN A 15 6.02 5.70 -18.01
CA ASN A 15 4.91 5.80 -18.96
C ASN A 15 3.59 5.51 -18.23
N SER A 16 2.58 6.36 -18.44
CA SER A 16 1.30 6.26 -17.72
C SER A 16 0.58 4.92 -17.96
N GLU A 17 0.61 4.38 -19.17
CA GLU A 17 -0.03 3.11 -19.50
C GLU A 17 0.63 1.95 -18.76
N GLU A 18 1.96 1.92 -18.74
CA GLU A 18 2.73 0.91 -18.00
C GLU A 18 2.52 1.00 -16.49
N VAL A 19 2.43 2.22 -15.93
CA VAL A 19 2.13 2.42 -14.50
C VAL A 19 0.70 1.94 -14.17
N MET A 20 -0.27 2.21 -15.06
CA MET A 20 -1.66 1.76 -14.86
C MET A 20 -1.78 0.25 -14.98
N LYS A 21 -1.05 -0.36 -15.92
CA LYS A 21 -0.95 -1.81 -16.06
C LYS A 21 -0.30 -2.45 -14.84
N LEU A 22 0.79 -1.89 -14.34
CA LEU A 22 1.45 -2.37 -13.13
C LEU A 22 0.50 -2.36 -11.92
N ALA A 23 -0.27 -1.27 -11.75
CA ALA A 23 -1.25 -1.17 -10.66
C ALA A 23 -2.38 -2.20 -10.81
N ASN A 24 -3.10 -2.19 -11.94
CA ASN A 24 -4.33 -2.95 -12.12
C ASN A 24 -4.12 -4.43 -12.47
N GLU A 25 -3.03 -4.80 -13.15
CA GLU A 25 -2.73 -6.19 -13.52
C GLU A 25 -1.61 -6.79 -12.67
N GLY A 26 -0.56 -6.00 -12.39
CA GLY A 26 0.60 -6.49 -11.63
C GLY A 26 0.29 -6.64 -10.14
N PHE A 27 -0.23 -5.59 -9.52
CA PHE A 27 -0.65 -5.59 -8.11
C PHE A 27 -2.14 -5.87 -7.95
N ASN A 28 -2.96 -5.84 -9.00
CA ASN A 28 -4.41 -6.00 -8.87
C ASN A 28 -5.03 -5.01 -7.86
N ILE A 29 -4.53 -3.76 -7.87
CA ILE A 29 -5.04 -2.64 -7.09
C ILE A 29 -5.62 -1.58 -8.03
N PHE A 30 -6.78 -1.04 -7.65
CA PHE A 30 -7.49 -0.09 -8.50
C PHE A 30 -6.72 1.23 -8.62
N ALA A 31 -6.55 1.67 -9.86
CA ALA A 31 -6.06 2.99 -10.24
C ALA A 31 -6.66 3.42 -11.59
N ALA A 32 -7.28 4.59 -11.65
CA ALA A 32 -7.94 5.08 -12.86
C ALA A 32 -8.02 6.61 -12.91
N SER A 33 -8.04 7.17 -14.13
CA SER A 33 -8.38 8.57 -14.33
C SER A 33 -9.88 8.79 -14.12
N SER A 34 -10.25 9.83 -13.38
CA SER A 34 -11.64 10.16 -13.03
C SER A 34 -11.77 11.69 -13.02
N PRO A 35 -12.27 12.32 -14.10
CA PRO A 35 -12.26 13.78 -14.24
C PRO A 35 -13.15 14.49 -13.21
N ASP A 36 -14.11 13.77 -12.64
CA ASP A 36 -15.09 14.32 -11.71
C ASP A 36 -14.60 14.35 -10.25
N VAL A 37 -13.41 13.78 -9.96
CA VAL A 37 -12.81 13.84 -8.61
C VAL A 37 -11.73 14.90 -8.51
N PRO A 38 -11.49 15.45 -7.30
CA PRO A 38 -10.35 16.32 -7.04
C PRO A 38 -9.03 15.67 -7.48
N GLY A 39 -8.32 16.32 -8.41
CA GLY A 39 -7.06 15.81 -8.95
C GLY A 39 -7.20 14.94 -10.20
N GLY A 40 -8.42 14.62 -10.65
CA GLY A 40 -8.66 13.92 -11.91
C GLY A 40 -8.29 12.43 -11.91
N PHE A 41 -8.05 11.84 -10.73
CA PHE A 41 -7.47 10.50 -10.61
C PHE A 41 -7.86 9.84 -9.29
N GLU A 42 -8.16 8.54 -9.36
CA GLU A 42 -8.50 7.70 -8.21
C GLU A 42 -7.48 6.57 -8.08
N HIS A 43 -7.13 6.24 -6.85
CA HIS A 43 -6.28 5.08 -6.56
C HIS A 43 -6.59 4.49 -5.19
N SER A 44 -6.20 3.22 -5.02
CA SER A 44 -6.28 2.52 -3.75
C SER A 44 -5.31 3.14 -2.73
N GLY A 45 -5.75 3.30 -1.48
CA GLY A 45 -4.94 3.80 -0.36
C GLY A 45 -4.23 2.69 0.41
N LEU A 46 -3.72 1.69 -0.29
CA LEU A 46 -3.19 0.45 0.28
C LEU A 46 -1.66 0.36 0.12
N PHE A 47 -1.00 -0.32 1.07
CA PHE A 47 0.40 -0.68 1.04
C PHE A 47 0.58 -2.16 0.71
N ALA A 48 1.53 -2.45 -0.18
CA ALA A 48 2.00 -3.79 -0.48
C ALA A 48 3.36 -4.03 0.18
N LEU A 49 3.56 -5.21 0.78
CA LEU A 49 4.85 -5.64 1.29
C LEU A 49 5.49 -6.61 0.30
N VAL A 50 6.72 -6.32 -0.12
CA VAL A 50 7.47 -7.10 -1.12
C VAL A 50 8.83 -7.50 -0.52
N ASP A 51 9.22 -8.77 -0.67
CA ASP A 51 10.51 -9.25 -0.19
C ASP A 51 11.69 -8.97 -1.13
N LYS A 52 12.91 -9.30 -0.68
CA LYS A 52 14.15 -9.12 -1.47
C LYS A 52 14.19 -9.92 -2.78
N ASN A 53 13.32 -10.90 -2.94
CA ASN A 53 13.21 -11.73 -4.15
C ASN A 53 12.06 -11.27 -5.06
N GLY A 54 11.36 -10.19 -4.72
CA GLY A 54 10.27 -9.62 -5.51
C GLY A 54 8.90 -10.29 -5.29
N TYR A 55 8.73 -11.08 -4.23
CA TYR A 55 7.45 -11.70 -3.92
C TYR A 55 6.63 -10.87 -2.93
N LEU A 56 5.32 -10.82 -3.17
CA LEU A 56 4.39 -10.28 -2.17
C LEU A 56 4.44 -11.09 -0.88
N ARG A 57 4.41 -10.38 0.24
CA ARG A 57 4.35 -10.92 1.60
C ARG A 57 3.15 -10.32 2.30
N SER A 58 2.49 -11.15 3.11
CA SER A 58 1.38 -10.71 3.93
C SER A 58 1.22 -11.64 5.12
N ARG A 59 0.61 -11.12 6.18
CA ARG A 59 0.08 -11.98 7.25
C ARG A 59 -1.27 -12.59 6.88
N ARG A 60 -1.78 -13.44 7.78
CA ARG A 60 -3.15 -13.93 7.75
C ARG A 60 -4.00 -13.20 8.79
N ASP A 61 -5.27 -13.00 8.48
CA ASP A 61 -6.25 -12.51 9.44
C ASP A 61 -6.64 -13.59 10.48
N ALA A 62 -7.55 -13.24 11.40
CA ALA A 62 -8.04 -14.15 12.44
C ALA A 62 -8.80 -15.38 11.91
N TYR A 63 -9.23 -15.34 10.64
CA TYR A 63 -9.96 -16.41 9.96
C TYR A 63 -9.05 -17.23 9.02
N GLY A 64 -7.77 -16.90 8.96
CA GLY A 64 -6.77 -17.58 8.12
C GLY A 64 -6.71 -17.07 6.68
N ASN A 65 -7.45 -16.03 6.31
CA ASN A 65 -7.38 -15.42 4.98
C ASN A 65 -6.11 -14.58 4.85
N PRO A 66 -5.48 -14.52 3.66
CA PRO A 66 -4.35 -13.63 3.43
C PRO A 66 -4.78 -12.16 3.45
N LEU A 67 -4.10 -11.34 4.25
CA LEU A 67 -4.24 -9.89 4.24
C LEU A 67 -3.31 -9.30 3.17
N ILE A 68 -3.63 -9.50 1.89
CA ILE A 68 -2.75 -9.24 0.75
C ILE A 68 -2.14 -7.82 0.78
N TYR A 69 -2.94 -6.84 1.23
CA TYR A 69 -2.55 -5.44 1.34
C TYR A 69 -2.92 -4.86 2.71
N TYR A 70 -2.16 -3.84 3.12
CA TYR A 70 -2.34 -3.13 4.39
C TYR A 70 -2.98 -1.76 4.14
N ARG A 71 -3.91 -1.34 4.99
CA ARG A 71 -4.53 0.00 4.89
C ARG A 71 -3.55 1.09 5.29
N GLY A 72 -3.34 2.05 4.39
CA GLY A 72 -2.52 3.24 4.63
C GLY A 72 -3.31 4.51 4.96
N THR A 73 -4.64 4.47 4.86
CA THR A 73 -5.52 5.64 5.02
C THR A 73 -5.99 5.87 6.46
N ILE A 74 -5.88 4.86 7.32
CA ILE A 74 -6.29 4.93 8.73
C ILE A 74 -5.04 5.07 9.59
N LYS A 75 -4.92 6.19 10.29
CA LYS A 75 -3.74 6.50 11.11
C LYS A 75 -3.69 5.62 12.36
N GLU A 76 -2.49 5.29 12.85
CA GLU A 76 -2.30 4.60 14.14
C GLU A 76 -3.05 5.32 15.27
N SER A 77 -3.05 6.66 15.28
CA SER A 77 -3.75 7.46 16.30
C SER A 77 -5.28 7.43 16.20
N GLN A 78 -5.81 7.05 15.04
CA GLN A 78 -7.24 7.00 14.78
C GLN A 78 -7.84 5.67 15.26
N VAL A 79 -7.05 4.59 15.26
CA VAL A 79 -7.41 3.21 15.62
C VAL A 79 -8.46 2.60 14.68
N GLU A 80 -9.55 3.30 14.40
CA GLU A 80 -10.70 2.83 13.63
C GLU A 80 -11.34 3.97 12.82
N ASN A 81 -11.85 3.70 11.62
CA ASN A 81 -12.61 4.68 10.84
C ASN A 81 -14.11 4.63 11.11
N PHE A 82 -14.87 5.53 10.48
CA PHE A 82 -16.33 5.61 10.66
C PHE A 82 -17.09 4.39 10.12
N GLU A 83 -16.43 3.53 9.34
CA GLU A 83 -16.98 2.29 8.77
C GLU A 83 -16.65 1.05 9.63
N GLY A 84 -15.94 1.24 10.74
CA GLY A 84 -15.54 0.16 11.64
C GLY A 84 -14.23 -0.54 11.25
N GLU A 85 -13.53 -0.03 10.25
CA GLU A 85 -12.26 -0.60 9.79
C GLU A 85 -11.13 -0.21 10.72
N GLN A 86 -10.36 -1.20 11.18
CA GLN A 86 -9.21 -0.99 12.05
C GLN A 86 -7.98 -0.51 11.26
N GLU A 87 -7.13 0.27 11.93
CA GLU A 87 -5.81 0.63 11.42
C GLU A 87 -4.94 -0.60 11.18
N GLN A 88 -4.07 -0.52 10.18
CA GLN A 88 -3.18 -1.62 9.81
C GLN A 88 -1.70 -1.21 9.72
N ILE A 89 -1.38 0.03 10.13
CA ILE A 89 -0.02 0.55 10.12
C ILE A 89 0.80 -0.14 11.22
N SER A 90 0.22 -0.39 12.40
CA SER A 90 0.92 -1.09 13.49
C SER A 90 1.37 -2.49 13.08
N ILE A 91 0.46 -3.26 12.45
CA ILE A 91 0.75 -4.62 12.00
C ILE A 91 1.70 -4.63 10.79
N LEU A 92 1.62 -3.63 9.91
CA LEU A 92 2.58 -3.46 8.81
C LEU A 92 4.00 -3.24 9.36
N LYS A 93 4.17 -2.37 10.36
CA LYS A 93 5.47 -2.12 11.00
C LYS A 93 6.04 -3.37 11.67
N GLU A 94 5.19 -4.20 12.26
CA GLU A 94 5.59 -5.50 12.82
C GLU A 94 6.09 -6.45 11.72
N ASP A 95 5.36 -6.56 10.61
CA ASP A 95 5.72 -7.46 9.51
C ASP A 95 6.96 -7.02 8.76
N ILE A 96 7.16 -5.71 8.57
CA ILE A 96 8.41 -5.16 8.03
C ILE A 96 9.60 -5.61 8.89
N LYS A 97 9.49 -5.53 10.23
CA LYS A 97 10.57 -5.95 11.13
C LYS A 97 10.88 -7.44 11.03
N LYS A 98 9.87 -8.29 10.85
CA LYS A 98 10.07 -9.73 10.62
C LYS A 98 10.76 -9.98 9.29
N LEU A 99 10.32 -9.31 8.23
CA LEU A 99 10.88 -9.45 6.88
C LEU A 99 12.36 -9.02 6.84
N LEU A 100 12.73 -7.98 7.59
CA LEU A 100 14.11 -7.53 7.72
C LEU A 100 15.03 -8.51 8.48
N GLN A 101 14.46 -9.50 9.18
CA GLN A 101 15.21 -10.53 9.90
C GLN A 101 15.42 -11.82 9.06
N GLU A 102 14.91 -11.88 7.82
CA GLU A 102 15.09 -12.99 6.86
C GLU A 102 16.38 -12.90 6.03
#